data_AF-A0A351DS28-F1
#
_entry.id   AF-A0A351DS28-F1
#
_cell.length_a   1.000
_cell.length_b   1.000
_cell.length_c   1.000
_cell.angle_alpha   90.00
_cell.angle_beta   90.00
_cell.angle_gamma   90.00
#
_symmetry.space_group_name_H-M   'P 1'
#
loop_
_entity.id
_entity.type
_entity.pdbx_description
1 polymer ?
#
loop_
_entity_poly.entity_id
_entity_poly.type
_entity_poly.pdbx_seq_one_letter_code
_entity_poly.pdbx_strand_id
1 'polypeptide(L)' 'AFASFNGADFYGLPRNTETITLTRVETPVPLTRPLGQSQVRLLRGGESTAWSLA' A
#
# COMPACT_ATOMS: atom_id res chain seq x y z
N ALA A 1 12.53 -3.56 -7.54
CA ALA A 1 13.60 -3.90 -6.57
C ALA A 1 13.27 -3.41 -5.16
N PHE A 2 13.13 -2.09 -4.93
CA PHE A 2 12.92 -1.53 -3.58
C PHE A 2 11.84 -2.25 -2.74
N ALA A 3 10.63 -2.39 -3.26
CA ALA A 3 9.48 -2.93 -2.52
C ALA A 3 9.36 -4.47 -2.57
N SER A 4 10.31 -5.19 -3.18
CA SER A 4 10.11 -6.62 -3.47
C SER A 4 11.36 -7.51 -3.43
N PHE A 5 12.57 -6.97 -3.66
CA PHE A 5 13.80 -7.79 -3.70
C PHE A 5 14.74 -7.46 -2.55
N ASN A 6 15.02 -6.17 -2.32
CA ASN A 6 16.10 -5.75 -1.42
C ASN A 6 15.91 -6.24 0.02
N GLY A 7 14.67 -6.25 0.53
CA GLY A 7 14.37 -6.78 1.87
C GLY A 7 14.53 -8.30 1.96
N ALA A 8 13.94 -9.05 1.02
CA ALA A 8 14.02 -10.50 1.02
C ALA A 8 15.48 -10.98 0.92
N ASP A 9 16.27 -10.36 0.03
CA ASP A 9 17.69 -10.66 -0.14
C ASP A 9 18.49 -10.37 1.14
N PHE A 10 18.22 -9.24 1.80
CA PHE A 10 18.90 -8.87 3.05
C PHE A 10 18.60 -9.85 4.19
N TYR A 11 17.36 -10.33 4.29
CA TYR A 11 16.95 -11.27 5.34
C TYR A 11 17.16 -12.75 4.96
N GLY A 12 17.68 -13.05 3.77
CA GLY A 12 17.85 -14.42 3.30
C GLY A 12 16.53 -15.18 3.10
N LEU A 13 15.45 -14.45 2.80
CA LEU A 13 14.11 -15.02 2.58
C LEU A 13 13.85 -15.23 1.07
N PRO A 14 12.99 -16.20 0.70
CA PRO A 14 12.58 -16.37 -0.70
C PRO A 14 11.89 -15.12 -1.25
N ARG A 15 12.18 -14.80 -2.52
CA ARG A 15 11.47 -13.74 -3.23
C ARG A 15 10.05 -14.20 -3.55
N ASN A 16 9.08 -13.28 -3.42
CA ASN A 16 7.72 -13.54 -3.88
C ASN A 16 7.72 -13.76 -5.40
N THR A 17 6.97 -14.76 -5.86
CA THR A 17 6.85 -15.14 -7.28
C THR A 17 5.57 -14.60 -7.91
N GLU A 18 4.65 -14.07 -7.10
CA GLU A 18 3.43 -13.43 -7.56
C GLU A 18 3.70 -12.05 -8.15
N THR A 19 2.79 -11.61 -9.01
CA THR A 19 2.84 -10.30 -9.64
C THR A 19 1.60 -9.51 -9.26
N ILE A 20 1.83 -8.25 -8.85
CA ILE A 20 0.77 -7.26 -8.71
C ILE A 20 1.03 -6.10 -9.68
N THR A 21 -0.04 -5.44 -10.11
CA THR A 21 0.02 -4.30 -11.03
C THR A 21 -0.50 -3.06 -10.34
N LEU A 22 0.28 -1.97 -10.41
CA LEU A 22 -0.19 -0.64 -10.02
C LEU A 22 -0.75 0.06 -11.25
N THR A 23 -1.96 0.58 -11.14
CA THR A 23 -2.61 1.39 -12.17
C THR A 23 -2.56 2.85 -11.79
N ARG A 24 -2.29 3.73 -12.77
CA ARG A 24 -2.22 5.17 -12.55
C ARG A 24 -3.63 5.78 -12.60
N VAL A 25 -4.39 5.54 -11.54
CA VAL A 25 -5.75 6.03 -11.36
C VAL A 25 -5.82 6.86 -10.09
N GLU A 26 -6.27 8.10 -10.22
CA GLU A 26 -6.49 8.97 -9.08
C GLU A 26 -7.54 8.36 -8.15
N THR A 27 -7.15 8.07 -6.91
CA THR A 27 -8.00 7.35 -5.97
C THR A 27 -8.12 8.10 -4.65
N PRO A 28 -9.34 8.47 -4.23
CA PRO A 28 -9.54 9.20 -2.98
C PRO A 28 -9.25 8.32 -1.77
N VAL A 29 -8.50 8.86 -0.82
CA VAL A 29 -8.23 8.24 0.47
C VAL A 29 -9.28 8.74 1.47
N PRO A 30 -10.02 7.84 2.13
CA PRO A 30 -11.00 8.23 3.13
C PRO A 30 -10.30 8.88 4.33
N LEU A 31 -10.97 9.85 4.96
CA LEU A 31 -10.39 10.59 6.10
C LEU A 31 -10.08 9.68 7.28
N THR A 32 -10.95 8.71 7.56
CA THR A 32 -10.82 7.76 8.67
C THR A 32 -11.24 6.35 8.26
N ARG A 33 -10.77 5.37 9.05
CA ARG A 33 -11.27 3.99 9.04
C ARG A 33 -11.56 3.52 10.46
N PRO A 34 -12.53 2.59 10.65
CA PRO A 34 -12.73 1.95 11.93
C PRO A 34 -11.52 1.12 12.35
N LEU A 35 -11.15 1.20 13.63
CA LEU A 35 -10.19 0.34 14.28
C LEU A 35 -10.81 -0.14 15.60
N GLY A 36 -11.49 -1.28 15.55
CA GLY A 36 -12.32 -1.76 16.67
C GLY A 36 -13.42 -0.75 17.01
N GLN A 37 -13.42 -0.28 18.26
CA GLN A 37 -14.38 0.72 18.76
C GLN A 37 -13.94 2.18 18.51
N SER A 38 -12.79 2.40 17.87
CA SER A 38 -12.23 3.73 17.60
C SER A 38 -12.19 4.04 16.10
N GLN A 39 -11.89 5.29 15.75
CA GLN A 39 -11.59 5.73 14.39
C GLN A 39 -10.10 6.08 14.29
N VAL A 40 -9.44 5.60 13.24
CA VAL A 40 -8.06 5.98 12.91
C VAL A 40 -8.07 6.94 11.73
N ARG A 41 -7.33 8.04 11.84
CA ARG A 41 -7.06 8.94 10.71
C ARG A 41 -6.03 8.30 9.80
N LEU A 42 -6.33 8.27 8.51
CA LEU A 42 -5.39 7.73 7.53
C LEU A 42 -4.35 8.79 7.14
N LEU A 43 -3.13 8.31 6.86
CA LEU A 43 -2.13 9.12 6.17
C LEU A 43 -2.72 9.56 4.83
N ARG A 44 -2.69 10.88 4.56
CA ARG A 44 -3.33 11.51 3.39
C ARG A 44 -4.86 11.34 3.32
N GLY A 45 -5.51 11.03 4.44
CA GLY A 45 -6.96 10.95 4.49
C GLY A 45 -7.64 12.26 4.09
N GLY A 46 -8.59 12.20 3.16
CA GLY A 46 -9.24 13.36 2.56
C GLY A 46 -8.58 13.88 1.27
N GLU A 47 -7.42 13.32 0.87
CA GLU A 47 -6.74 13.61 -0.40
C GLU A 47 -6.82 12.42 -1.37
N SER A 48 -6.36 12.62 -2.61
CA SER A 48 -6.21 11.54 -3.60
C SER A 48 -4.77 11.04 -3.73
N THR A 49 -4.58 9.73 -3.92
CA THR A 49 -3.33 9.14 -4.43
C THR A 49 -3.36 9.02 -5.94
N ALA A 50 -2.21 9.07 -6.60
CA ALA A 50 -2.11 8.95 -8.06
C ALA A 50 -2.12 7.50 -8.58
N TRP A 51 -2.03 6.52 -7.67
CA TRP A 51 -1.86 5.10 -8.00
C TRP A 51 -2.77 4.26 -7.11
N SER A 52 -3.26 3.17 -7.70
CA SER A 52 -4.05 2.13 -7.04
C SER A 52 -3.58 0.75 -7.45
N LEU A 53 -3.83 -0.22 -6.57
CA LEU A 53 -3.70 -1.63 -6.92
C LEU A 53 -4.80 -1.98 -7.93
N ALA A 54 -4.45 -2.74 -8.97
CA ALA A 54 -5.43 -3.29 -9.92
C ALA A 54 -6.43 -4.22 -9.23
#